data_AF-E6TTB2-F1
#
_entry.id   AF-E6TTB2-F1
#
_cell.length_a   1.000
_cell.length_b   1.000
_cell.length_c   1.000
_cell.angle_alpha   90.00
_cell.angle_beta   90.00
_cell.angle_gamma   90.00
#
_symmetry.space_group_name_H-M   'P 1'
#
loop_
_entity.id
_entity.type
_entity.pdbx_description
1 polymer ?
#
loop_
_entity_poly.entity_id
_entity_poly.type
_entity_poly.pdbx_seq_one_letter_code
_entity_poly.pdbx_strand_id
1 'polypeptide(L)'
;MWYYHNKYKRVPQWHRYFEKVINNISLKKAVVYIPLLFILLLNGCAAMEDNSSQQPDYESTKKMMVDMLKTDEGKQAIQDVLQDEEVRQNLVMEEDYVKQTIQTTLTSDEGKEYWQRVMQDPEFAKSFAESIQSQNEKMMKSLMKDPEYQGMMMDVLKDPEMEEKYLELMQSKEYRQQVMTVMQDAFESPYFVAKLNDIFSNVAEEQMNKQDQEQQEEGQDSGESEEE
;
A
#
# COMPACT_ATOMS: atom_id res chain seq x y z
N MET A 1 7.67 49.91 80.56
CA MET A 1 6.98 50.04 81.86
C MET A 1 5.48 50.21 81.55
N TRP A 2 4.63 49.53 82.33
CA TRP A 2 3.14 49.52 82.30
C TRP A 2 2.41 48.58 81.32
N TYR A 3 2.10 47.40 81.86
CA TYR A 3 0.87 46.62 81.64
C TYR A 3 -0.39 47.48 81.88
N TYR A 4 -1.51 47.19 81.19
CA TYR A 4 -2.78 46.86 81.87
C TYR A 4 -3.84 46.26 80.91
N HIS A 5 -4.53 45.25 81.46
CA HIS A 5 -5.79 44.60 81.06
C HIS A 5 -6.88 45.56 80.54
N ASN A 6 -7.80 45.11 79.65
CA ASN A 6 -9.04 44.41 80.03
C ASN A 6 -10.09 44.24 78.89
N LYS A 7 -10.79 43.11 78.94
CA LYS A 7 -12.20 42.80 78.58
C LYS A 7 -12.74 42.88 77.14
N TYR A 8 -12.89 41.67 76.61
CA TYR A 8 -13.98 41.15 75.76
C TYR A 8 -15.36 41.82 75.93
N LYS A 9 -15.98 42.20 74.80
CA LYS A 9 -17.43 42.16 74.57
C LYS A 9 -17.72 41.44 73.24
N ARG A 10 -18.18 40.19 73.31
CA ARG A 10 -18.70 39.43 72.17
C ARG A 10 -20.10 39.95 71.82
N VAL A 11 -20.26 40.51 70.63
CA VAL A 11 -21.57 40.80 70.02
C VAL A 11 -22.01 39.55 69.25
N PRO A 12 -23.21 38.99 69.46
CA PRO A 12 -23.63 37.73 68.83
C PRO A 12 -23.76 37.90 67.30
N GLN A 13 -23.18 36.96 66.54
CA GLN A 13 -23.14 36.98 65.07
C GLN A 13 -24.51 36.98 64.37
N TRP A 14 -25.60 36.68 65.09
CA TRP A 14 -26.96 36.56 64.53
C TRP A 14 -27.55 37.88 64.04
N HIS A 15 -27.12 39.03 64.57
CA HIS A 15 -27.64 40.34 64.13
C HIS A 15 -27.18 40.73 62.71
N ARG A 16 -25.95 40.37 62.33
CA ARG A 16 -25.41 40.66 60.98
C ARG A 16 -26.04 39.78 59.90
N TYR A 17 -26.53 38.59 60.27
CA TYR A 17 -27.23 37.71 59.35
C TYR A 17 -28.65 38.20 59.07
N PHE A 18 -29.34 38.75 60.06
CA PHE A 18 -30.70 39.28 59.88
C PHE A 18 -30.75 40.51 58.97
N GLU A 19 -29.81 41.45 59.11
CA GLU A 19 -29.69 42.60 58.19
C GLU A 19 -29.35 42.19 56.76
N LYS A 20 -28.47 41.18 56.58
CA LYS A 20 -28.14 40.65 55.24
C LYS A 20 -29.34 39.99 54.57
N VAL A 21 -30.18 39.26 55.30
CA VAL A 21 -31.36 38.60 54.73
C VAL A 21 -32.45 39.61 54.34
N ILE A 22 -32.69 40.63 55.18
CA ILE A 22 -33.65 41.70 54.89
C ILE A 22 -33.18 42.54 53.68
N ASN A 23 -31.90 42.92 53.62
CA ASN A 23 -31.36 43.64 52.46
C ASN A 23 -31.37 42.80 51.19
N ASN A 24 -31.07 41.50 51.26
CA ASN A 24 -31.08 40.63 50.07
C ASN A 24 -32.50 40.41 49.53
N ILE A 25 -33.53 40.39 50.39
CA ILE A 25 -34.95 40.30 49.97
C ILE A 25 -35.42 41.62 49.33
N SER A 26 -35.03 42.77 49.87
CA SER A 26 -35.35 44.09 49.30
C SER A 26 -34.63 44.35 47.97
N LEU A 27 -33.35 43.97 47.89
CA LEU A 27 -32.51 44.10 46.70
C LEU A 27 -32.96 43.18 45.56
N LYS A 28 -33.37 41.94 45.86
CA LYS A 28 -33.90 41.00 44.84
C LYS A 28 -35.21 41.48 44.22
N LYS A 29 -36.08 42.13 45.02
CA LYS A 29 -37.31 42.76 44.49
C LYS A 29 -36.96 43.95 43.60
N ALA A 30 -36.04 44.82 44.03
CA ALA A 30 -35.59 45.97 43.23
C ALA A 30 -34.91 45.57 41.90
N VAL A 31 -34.11 44.50 41.88
CA VAL A 31 -33.42 44.00 40.68
C VAL A 31 -34.40 43.44 39.63
N VAL A 32 -35.59 42.97 40.03
CA VAL A 32 -36.63 42.52 39.10
C VAL A 32 -37.48 43.68 38.58
N TYR A 33 -37.75 44.71 39.40
CA TYR A 33 -38.55 45.86 38.98
C TYR A 33 -37.79 46.89 38.12
N ILE A 34 -36.46 46.98 38.25
CA ILE A 34 -35.62 47.89 37.44
C ILE A 34 -35.62 47.58 35.93
N PRO A 35 -35.42 46.33 35.46
CA PRO A 35 -35.51 46.03 34.03
C PRO A 35 -36.94 46.12 33.49
N LEU A 36 -37.96 45.84 34.33
CA LEU A 36 -39.37 45.98 33.97
C LEU A 36 -39.76 47.46 33.73
N LEU A 37 -39.21 48.38 34.51
CA LEU A 37 -39.39 49.83 34.34
C LEU A 37 -38.65 50.37 33.10
N PHE A 38 -37.49 49.78 32.75
CA PHE A 38 -36.69 50.19 31.59
C PHE A 38 -37.33 49.77 30.26
N ILE A 39 -38.02 48.63 30.22
CA ILE A 39 -38.79 48.16 29.05
C ILE A 39 -40.03 49.05 28.78
N LEU A 40 -40.60 49.65 29.84
CA LEU A 40 -41.74 50.58 29.73
C LEU A 40 -41.32 51.97 29.19
N LEU A 41 -40.07 52.37 29.39
CA LEU A 41 -39.52 53.65 28.88
C LEU A 41 -39.08 53.57 27.40
N LEU A 42 -38.80 52.38 26.87
CA LEU A 42 -38.41 52.19 25.46
C LEU A 42 -39.59 52.10 24.48
N ASN A 43 -40.84 51.97 24.97
CA ASN A 43 -42.05 52.01 24.15
C ASN A 43 -42.66 53.43 24.04
N GLY A 44 -41.92 54.47 24.47
CA GLY A 44 -42.39 55.86 24.53
C GLY A 44 -42.03 56.74 23.33
N CYS A 45 -41.73 56.16 22.15
CA CYS A 45 -41.53 56.93 20.92
C CYS A 45 -42.52 56.46 19.85
N ALA A 46 -43.78 56.86 20.02
CA ALA A 46 -44.79 56.74 18.98
C ALA A 46 -45.76 57.92 19.09
N ALA A 47 -45.50 58.96 18.28
CA ALA A 47 -46.43 59.88 17.62
C ALA A 47 -45.93 61.34 17.60
N MET A 48 -45.20 61.72 16.54
CA MET A 48 -45.58 62.86 15.70
C MET A 48 -45.00 62.67 14.29
N GLU A 49 -45.82 63.01 13.30
CA GLU A 49 -45.80 62.61 11.90
C GLU A 49 -44.61 63.09 11.05
N ASP A 50 -44.24 62.23 10.08
CA ASP A 50 -44.19 62.52 8.63
C ASP A 50 -42.88 62.02 7.97
N ASN A 51 -42.87 60.74 7.58
CA ASN A 51 -42.43 60.33 6.25
C ASN A 51 -42.73 58.85 6.01
N SER A 52 -43.52 58.59 4.98
CA SER A 52 -43.54 57.40 4.13
C SER A 52 -42.90 56.12 4.68
N SER A 53 -43.77 55.19 5.04
CA SER A 53 -43.57 53.75 4.93
C SER A 53 -42.71 53.32 3.73
N GLN A 54 -41.47 52.92 3.99
CA GLN A 54 -40.79 51.93 3.17
C GLN A 54 -39.72 51.26 4.02
N GLN A 55 -40.03 50.05 4.53
CA GLN A 55 -38.97 49.09 4.82
C GLN A 55 -38.05 49.06 3.58
N PRO A 56 -36.72 49.07 3.74
CA PRO A 56 -35.85 48.86 2.59
C PRO A 56 -36.32 47.58 1.90
N ASP A 57 -36.70 47.73 0.63
CA ASP A 57 -37.18 46.65 -0.21
C ASP A 57 -36.15 45.52 -0.11
N TYR A 58 -36.57 44.37 0.41
CA TYR A 58 -35.70 43.22 0.67
C TYR A 58 -34.95 42.83 -0.60
N GLU A 59 -35.59 43.00 -1.77
CA GLU A 59 -34.99 42.80 -3.08
C GLU A 59 -33.89 43.82 -3.38
N SER A 60 -34.06 45.09 -2.99
CA SER A 60 -33.03 46.12 -3.15
C SER A 60 -31.80 45.88 -2.26
N THR A 61 -32.01 45.45 -1.02
CA THR A 61 -30.92 45.13 -0.07
C THR A 61 -30.18 43.87 -0.51
N LYS A 62 -30.92 42.86 -0.98
CA LYS A 62 -30.36 41.63 -1.55
C LYS A 62 -29.54 41.91 -2.80
N LYS A 63 -30.04 42.76 -3.70
CA LYS A 63 -29.32 43.17 -4.91
C LYS A 63 -28.04 43.93 -4.56
N MET A 64 -28.11 44.87 -3.62
CA MET A 64 -26.94 45.59 -3.12
C MET A 64 -25.90 44.64 -2.49
N MET A 65 -26.33 43.66 -1.70
CA MET A 65 -25.43 42.66 -1.12
C MET A 65 -24.78 41.77 -2.18
N VAL A 66 -25.54 41.30 -3.17
CA VAL A 66 -25.01 40.52 -4.30
C VAL A 66 -24.04 41.34 -5.14
N ASP A 67 -24.32 42.63 -5.34
CA ASP A 67 -23.43 43.53 -6.08
C ASP A 67 -22.14 43.81 -5.28
N MET A 68 -22.20 43.97 -3.96
CA MET A 68 -21.02 44.05 -3.07
C MET A 68 -20.19 42.76 -3.01
N LEU A 69 -20.80 41.59 -3.19
CA LEU A 69 -20.06 40.33 -3.29
C LEU A 69 -19.38 40.17 -4.67
N LYS A 70 -19.92 40.82 -5.71
CA LYS A 70 -19.40 40.76 -7.08
C LYS A 70 -18.36 41.84 -7.39
N THR A 71 -18.30 42.91 -6.61
CA THR A 71 -17.28 43.95 -6.74
C THR A 71 -15.88 43.37 -6.45
N ASP A 72 -14.86 44.06 -6.95
CA ASP A 72 -13.47 43.64 -6.80
C ASP A 72 -13.05 43.60 -5.33
N GLU A 73 -13.61 44.47 -4.49
CA GLU A 73 -13.43 44.45 -3.03
C GLU A 73 -14.03 43.19 -2.38
N GLY A 74 -15.22 42.76 -2.81
CA GLY A 74 -15.84 41.53 -2.33
C GLY A 74 -15.07 40.27 -2.74
N LYS A 75 -14.57 40.24 -3.98
CA LYS A 75 -13.70 39.15 -4.46
C LYS A 75 -12.36 39.12 -3.71
N GLN A 76 -11.76 40.28 -3.47
CA GLN A 76 -10.50 40.39 -2.72
C GLN A 76 -10.68 39.93 -1.27
N ALA A 77 -11.76 40.34 -0.61
CA ALA A 77 -12.07 39.90 0.74
C ALA A 77 -12.29 38.38 0.84
N ILE A 78 -12.97 37.78 -0.13
CA ILE A 78 -13.10 36.31 -0.22
C ILE A 78 -11.73 35.67 -0.46
N GLN A 79 -10.90 36.23 -1.33
CA GLN A 79 -9.55 35.72 -1.60
C GLN A 79 -8.64 35.81 -0.37
N ASP A 80 -8.76 36.85 0.45
CA ASP A 80 -8.00 37.00 1.69
C ASP A 80 -8.49 36.02 2.76
N VAL A 81 -9.79 35.75 2.81
CA VAL A 81 -10.38 34.72 3.69
C VAL A 81 -9.99 33.30 3.23
N LEU A 82 -9.86 33.04 1.93
CA LEU A 82 -9.39 31.77 1.38
C LEU A 82 -7.88 31.54 1.56
N GLN A 83 -7.11 32.59 1.84
CA GLN A 83 -5.70 32.47 2.23
C GLN A 83 -5.54 31.97 3.66
N ASP A 84 -6.61 32.01 4.48
CA ASP A 84 -6.63 31.39 5.79
C ASP A 84 -6.65 29.85 5.65
N GLU A 85 -5.68 29.21 6.29
CA GLU A 85 -5.49 27.75 6.26
C GLU A 85 -6.71 27.00 6.82
N GLU A 86 -7.34 27.54 7.87
CA GLU A 86 -8.51 26.92 8.51
C GLU A 86 -9.72 26.95 7.58
N VAL A 87 -9.92 28.05 6.87
CA VAL A 87 -11.01 28.20 5.92
C VAL A 87 -10.78 27.33 4.68
N ARG A 88 -9.55 27.31 4.16
CA ARG A 88 -9.17 26.45 3.03
C ARG A 88 -9.37 24.98 3.34
N GLN A 89 -8.96 24.54 4.54
CA GLN A 89 -9.15 23.16 4.97
C GLN A 89 -10.64 22.81 5.02
N ASN A 90 -11.49 23.66 5.60
CA ASN A 90 -12.92 23.37 5.69
C ASN A 90 -13.64 23.36 4.32
N LEU A 91 -13.17 24.13 3.35
CA LEU A 91 -13.73 24.17 1.98
C LEU A 91 -13.23 23.02 1.08
N VAL A 92 -11.97 22.63 1.21
CA VAL A 92 -11.38 21.52 0.44
C VAL A 92 -11.89 20.16 0.95
N MET A 93 -12.46 20.10 2.15
CA MET A 93 -12.97 18.86 2.74
C MET A 93 -14.44 18.55 2.39
N GLU A 94 -15.00 19.15 1.33
CA GLU A 94 -16.22 18.60 0.71
C GLU A 94 -15.90 17.22 0.11
N GLU A 95 -16.00 16.19 0.96
CA GLU A 95 -15.43 14.87 0.72
C GLU A 95 -15.95 14.21 -0.55
N ASP A 96 -17.24 14.36 -0.85
CA ASP A 96 -17.86 13.66 -1.98
C ASP A 96 -17.37 14.21 -3.32
N TYR A 97 -17.32 15.53 -3.48
CA TYR A 97 -16.87 16.15 -4.72
C TYR A 97 -15.36 15.95 -4.93
N VAL A 98 -14.55 16.09 -3.88
CA VAL A 98 -13.10 15.87 -3.96
C VAL A 98 -12.77 14.40 -4.23
N LYS A 99 -13.43 13.46 -3.54
CA LYS A 99 -13.26 12.02 -3.79
C LYS A 99 -13.70 11.64 -5.20
N GLN A 100 -14.85 12.15 -5.67
CA GLN A 100 -15.33 11.86 -7.02
C GLN A 100 -14.38 12.44 -8.07
N THR A 101 -13.86 13.65 -7.86
CA THR A 101 -12.89 14.28 -8.77
C THR A 101 -11.58 13.51 -8.79
N ILE A 102 -11.05 13.10 -7.63
CA ILE A 102 -9.83 12.28 -7.55
C ILE A 102 -10.05 10.94 -8.24
N GLN A 103 -11.16 10.25 -7.96
CA GLN A 103 -11.46 8.97 -8.58
C GLN A 103 -11.60 9.11 -10.10
N THR A 104 -12.34 10.12 -10.56
CA THR A 104 -12.52 10.38 -12.00
C THR A 104 -11.19 10.70 -12.66
N THR A 105 -10.37 11.55 -12.05
CA THR A 105 -9.07 11.97 -12.60
C THR A 105 -8.06 10.81 -12.63
N LEU A 106 -8.04 9.96 -11.60
CA LEU A 106 -7.13 8.81 -11.55
C LEU A 106 -7.56 7.67 -12.46
N THR A 107 -8.86 7.54 -12.76
CA THR A 107 -9.41 6.48 -13.63
C THR A 107 -9.62 6.93 -15.08
N SER A 108 -9.54 8.24 -15.35
CA SER A 108 -9.61 8.76 -16.72
C SER A 108 -8.38 8.38 -17.53
N ASP A 109 -8.47 8.54 -18.85
CA ASP A 109 -7.36 8.24 -19.74
C ASP A 109 -6.21 9.23 -19.54
N GLU A 110 -6.50 10.49 -19.19
CA GLU A 110 -5.49 11.49 -18.81
C GLU A 110 -4.73 11.08 -17.55
N GLY A 111 -5.42 10.48 -16.57
CA GLY A 111 -4.81 9.91 -15.38
C GLY A 111 -3.85 8.77 -15.70
N LYS A 112 -4.26 7.85 -16.60
CA LYS A 112 -3.38 6.76 -17.08
C LYS A 112 -2.14 7.30 -17.79
N GLU A 113 -2.30 8.29 -18.67
CA GLU A 113 -1.17 8.94 -19.35
C GLU A 113 -0.23 9.66 -18.37
N TYR A 114 -0.80 10.32 -17.35
CA TYR A 114 -0.01 10.94 -16.29
C TYR A 114 0.81 9.89 -15.54
N TRP A 115 0.20 8.79 -15.11
CA TRP A 115 0.91 7.69 -14.44
C TRP A 115 1.98 7.05 -15.33
N GLN A 116 1.71 6.85 -16.62
CA GLN A 116 2.71 6.36 -17.57
C GLN A 116 3.92 7.29 -17.67
N ARG A 117 3.69 8.61 -17.72
CA ARG A 117 4.77 9.60 -17.77
C ARG A 117 5.57 9.67 -16.48
N VAL A 118 4.89 9.65 -15.33
CA VAL A 118 5.52 9.71 -14.01
C VAL A 118 6.29 8.44 -13.70
N MET A 119 5.81 7.27 -14.12
CA MET A 119 6.54 6.00 -13.97
C MET A 119 7.79 5.90 -14.84
N GLN A 120 7.92 6.73 -15.88
CA GLN A 120 9.15 6.82 -16.68
C GLN A 120 10.23 7.69 -16.02
N ASP A 121 9.87 8.50 -15.03
CA ASP A 121 10.85 9.27 -14.26
C ASP A 121 11.65 8.33 -13.33
N PRO A 122 12.99 8.24 -13.49
CA PRO A 122 13.81 7.32 -12.70
C PRO A 122 13.77 7.57 -11.19
N GLU A 123 13.64 8.82 -10.74
CA GLU A 123 13.56 9.13 -9.31
C GLU A 123 12.25 8.61 -8.73
N PHE A 124 11.13 8.94 -9.40
CA PHE A 124 9.82 8.41 -9.01
C PHE A 124 9.78 6.88 -9.06
N ALA A 125 10.24 6.27 -10.15
CA ALA A 125 10.24 4.81 -10.33
C ALA A 125 11.07 4.11 -9.25
N LYS A 126 12.22 4.68 -8.86
CA LYS A 126 13.04 4.16 -7.78
C LYS A 126 12.31 4.23 -6.44
N SER A 127 11.80 5.40 -6.05
CA SER A 127 11.08 5.54 -4.78
C SER A 127 9.82 4.67 -4.73
N PHE A 128 9.11 4.55 -5.86
CA PHE A 128 7.97 3.65 -5.98
C PHE A 128 8.40 2.18 -5.82
N ALA A 129 9.43 1.73 -6.54
CA ALA A 129 9.95 0.37 -6.45
C ALA A 129 10.43 0.02 -5.02
N GLU A 130 11.15 0.93 -4.36
CA GLU A 130 11.58 0.79 -2.96
C GLU A 130 10.38 0.68 -2.01
N SER A 131 9.33 1.47 -2.24
CA SER A 131 8.13 1.45 -1.39
C SER A 131 7.35 0.13 -1.48
N ILE A 132 7.36 -0.53 -2.64
CA ILE A 132 6.67 -1.80 -2.87
C ILE A 132 7.57 -3.03 -2.73
N GLN A 133 8.87 -2.84 -2.52
CA GLN A 133 9.88 -3.90 -2.60
C GLN A 133 9.54 -5.10 -1.70
N SER A 134 9.17 -4.84 -0.44
CA SER A 134 8.88 -5.88 0.54
C SER A 134 7.64 -6.71 0.16
N GLN A 135 6.59 -6.04 -0.30
CA GLN A 135 5.34 -6.67 -0.74
C GLN A 135 5.56 -7.44 -2.04
N ASN A 136 6.33 -6.87 -2.98
CA ASN A 136 6.70 -7.52 -4.22
C ASN A 136 7.55 -8.78 -3.97
N GLU A 137 8.53 -8.72 -3.08
CA GLU A 137 9.33 -9.88 -2.67
C GLU A 137 8.45 -10.98 -2.06
N LYS A 138 7.53 -10.60 -1.17
CA LYS A 138 6.59 -11.55 -0.55
C LYS A 138 5.66 -12.19 -1.57
N MET A 139 5.16 -11.40 -2.52
CA MET A 139 4.37 -11.90 -3.64
C MET A 139 5.18 -12.89 -4.47
N MET A 140 6.39 -12.52 -4.91
CA MET A 140 7.25 -13.40 -5.72
C MET A 140 7.60 -14.70 -4.98
N LYS A 141 7.90 -14.65 -3.69
CA LYS A 141 8.13 -15.84 -2.85
C LYS A 141 6.89 -16.74 -2.73
N SER A 142 5.71 -16.14 -2.77
CA SER A 142 4.45 -16.89 -2.74
C SER A 142 4.16 -17.51 -4.11
N LEU A 143 4.36 -16.77 -5.19
CA LEU A 143 4.22 -17.25 -6.58
C LEU A 143 5.18 -18.39 -6.88
N MET A 144 6.43 -18.37 -6.39
CA MET A 144 7.35 -19.52 -6.56
C MET A 144 6.84 -20.83 -5.96
N LYS A 145 5.85 -20.80 -5.06
CA LYS A 145 5.22 -21.98 -4.47
C LYS A 145 3.89 -22.33 -5.15
N ASP A 146 3.43 -21.48 -6.05
CA ASP A 146 2.19 -21.67 -6.78
C ASP A 146 2.43 -22.60 -7.99
N PRO A 147 1.59 -23.63 -8.21
CA PRO A 147 1.78 -24.58 -9.31
C PRO A 147 1.71 -23.95 -10.70
N GLU A 148 0.86 -22.94 -10.92
CA GLU A 148 0.74 -22.30 -12.24
C GLU A 148 2.00 -21.48 -12.54
N TYR A 149 2.47 -20.72 -11.56
CA TYR A 149 3.71 -19.95 -11.71
C TYR A 149 4.94 -20.85 -11.84
N GLN A 150 4.98 -21.99 -11.13
CA GLN A 150 6.02 -23.01 -11.35
C GLN A 150 5.97 -23.58 -12.76
N GLY A 151 4.78 -23.83 -13.32
CA GLY A 151 4.61 -24.25 -14.70
C GLY A 151 5.24 -23.25 -15.68
N MET A 152 4.89 -21.97 -15.55
CA MET A 152 5.49 -20.91 -16.38
C MET A 152 7.01 -20.82 -16.20
N MET A 153 7.50 -20.95 -14.97
CA MET A 153 8.95 -20.95 -14.69
C MET A 153 9.65 -22.16 -15.33
N MET A 154 9.03 -23.34 -15.32
CA MET A 154 9.58 -24.53 -15.98
C MET A 154 9.69 -24.35 -17.49
N ASP A 155 8.76 -23.62 -18.10
CA ASP A 155 8.85 -23.33 -19.53
C ASP A 155 9.98 -22.34 -19.83
N VAL A 156 10.24 -21.37 -18.95
CA VAL A 156 11.45 -20.52 -19.02
C VAL A 156 12.73 -21.34 -18.88
N LEU A 157 12.76 -22.33 -17.98
CA LEU A 157 13.93 -23.19 -17.77
C LEU A 157 14.21 -24.17 -18.92
N LYS A 158 13.23 -24.41 -19.81
CA LYS A 158 13.40 -25.22 -21.02
C LYS A 158 13.86 -24.41 -22.24
N ASP A 159 14.15 -23.13 -22.06
CA ASP A 159 14.68 -22.31 -23.15
C ASP A 159 16.02 -22.88 -23.66
N PRO A 160 16.31 -22.82 -24.98
CA PRO A 160 17.55 -23.35 -25.54
C PRO A 160 18.83 -22.80 -24.90
N GLU A 161 18.84 -21.54 -24.44
CA GLU A 161 20.00 -20.99 -23.73
C GLU A 161 20.24 -21.69 -22.38
N MET A 162 19.16 -22.04 -21.69
CA MET A 162 19.23 -22.82 -20.45
C MET A 162 19.68 -24.25 -20.73
N GLU A 163 19.20 -24.87 -21.80
CA GLU A 163 19.64 -26.20 -22.24
C GLU A 163 21.15 -26.24 -22.49
N GLU A 164 21.71 -25.24 -23.20
CA GLU A 164 23.15 -25.13 -23.43
C GLU A 164 23.92 -25.06 -22.10
N LYS A 165 23.44 -24.27 -21.14
CA LYS A 165 24.05 -24.16 -19.81
C LYS A 165 23.96 -25.47 -19.02
N TYR A 166 22.86 -26.21 -19.15
CA TYR A 166 22.74 -27.54 -18.55
C TYR A 166 23.69 -28.55 -19.19
N LEU A 167 23.89 -28.51 -20.52
CA LEU A 167 24.85 -29.35 -21.22
C LEU A 167 26.30 -29.01 -20.81
N GLU A 168 26.63 -27.73 -20.69
CA GLU A 168 27.93 -27.28 -20.18
C GLU A 168 28.18 -27.81 -18.77
N LEU A 169 27.17 -27.74 -17.89
CA LEU A 169 27.24 -28.30 -16.53
C LEU A 169 27.45 -29.83 -16.54
N MET A 170 26.77 -30.57 -17.43
CA MET A 170 26.97 -32.01 -17.58
C MET A 170 28.36 -32.36 -18.12
N GLN A 171 28.99 -31.46 -18.87
CA GLN A 171 30.36 -31.64 -19.35
C GLN A 171 31.43 -31.25 -18.33
N SER A 172 31.03 -30.60 -17.22
CA SER A 172 31.94 -30.19 -16.14
C SER A 172 32.68 -31.38 -15.53
N LYS A 173 33.86 -31.11 -14.97
CA LYS A 173 34.70 -32.14 -14.34
C LYS A 173 34.02 -32.75 -13.12
N GLU A 174 33.29 -31.93 -12.37
CA GLU A 174 32.55 -32.29 -11.17
C GLU A 174 31.44 -33.29 -11.50
N TYR A 175 30.65 -33.01 -12.55
CA TYR A 175 29.61 -33.93 -13.00
C TYR A 175 30.20 -35.22 -13.57
N ARG A 176 31.27 -35.13 -14.37
CA ARG A 176 31.98 -36.33 -14.87
C ARG A 176 32.48 -37.23 -13.74
N GLN A 177 32.98 -36.67 -12.65
CA GLN A 177 33.40 -37.47 -11.49
C GLN A 177 32.23 -38.24 -10.87
N GLN A 178 31.06 -37.60 -10.73
CA GLN A 178 29.85 -38.27 -10.24
C GLN A 178 29.40 -39.37 -11.21
N VAL A 179 29.41 -39.09 -12.52
CA VAL A 179 29.08 -40.09 -13.54
C VAL A 179 30.05 -41.27 -13.49
N MET A 180 31.35 -41.04 -13.32
CA MET A 180 32.33 -42.12 -13.19
C MET A 180 32.08 -42.99 -11.96
N THR A 181 31.71 -42.40 -10.82
CA THR A 181 31.32 -43.17 -9.62
C THR A 181 30.05 -43.97 -9.87
N VAL A 182 29.01 -43.39 -10.46
CA VAL A 182 27.78 -44.12 -10.81
C VAL A 182 28.06 -45.25 -11.80
N MET A 183 28.97 -45.05 -12.77
CA MET A 183 29.41 -46.09 -13.69
C MET A 183 30.16 -47.22 -12.98
N GLN A 184 31.06 -46.88 -12.05
CA GLN A 184 31.77 -47.87 -11.23
C GLN A 184 30.77 -48.72 -10.43
N ASP A 185 29.84 -48.08 -9.72
CA ASP A 185 28.79 -48.77 -8.95
C ASP A 185 27.91 -49.65 -9.86
N ALA A 186 27.59 -49.16 -11.07
CA ALA A 186 26.82 -49.93 -12.05
C ALA A 186 27.58 -51.18 -12.52
N PHE A 187 28.89 -51.07 -12.80
CA PHE A 187 29.73 -52.20 -13.18
C PHE A 187 29.92 -53.22 -12.08
N GLU A 188 29.93 -52.79 -10.82
CA GLU A 188 29.99 -53.68 -9.66
C GLU A 188 28.64 -54.39 -9.39
N SER A 189 27.55 -53.93 -10.02
CA SER A 189 26.25 -54.56 -9.81
C SER A 189 26.21 -55.98 -10.40
N PRO A 190 25.69 -56.98 -9.65
CA PRO A 190 25.64 -58.37 -10.10
C PRO A 190 24.94 -58.56 -11.46
N TYR A 191 23.97 -57.70 -11.76
CA TYR A 191 23.26 -57.70 -13.03
C TYR A 191 24.17 -57.32 -14.21
N PHE A 192 24.98 -56.27 -14.06
CA PHE A 192 25.91 -55.84 -15.10
C PHE A 192 27.06 -56.83 -15.28
N VAL A 193 27.59 -57.37 -14.17
CA VAL A 193 28.61 -58.43 -14.22
C VAL A 193 28.09 -59.67 -14.94
N ALA A 194 26.87 -60.12 -14.65
CA ALA A 194 26.26 -61.25 -15.33
C ALA A 194 26.09 -60.99 -16.84
N LYS A 195 25.64 -59.79 -17.21
CA LYS A 195 25.50 -59.40 -18.62
C LYS A 195 26.84 -59.29 -19.34
N LEU A 196 27.89 -58.80 -18.67
CA LEU A 196 29.24 -58.78 -19.21
C LEU A 196 29.76 -60.21 -19.43
N ASN A 197 29.54 -61.12 -18.49
CA ASN A 197 29.93 -62.52 -18.64
C ASN A 197 29.20 -63.21 -19.80
N ASP A 198 27.91 -62.92 -19.99
CA ASP A 198 27.13 -63.40 -21.13
C ASP A 198 27.70 -62.88 -22.46
N ILE A 199 27.99 -61.58 -22.55
CA ILE A 199 28.64 -60.98 -23.73
C ILE A 199 30.01 -61.62 -23.99
N PHE A 200 30.84 -61.80 -22.96
CA PHE A 200 32.15 -62.44 -23.13
C PHE A 200 32.04 -63.89 -23.59
N SER A 201 31.05 -64.63 -23.11
CA SER A 201 30.79 -66.01 -23.53
C SER A 201 30.37 -66.06 -24.99
N ASN A 202 29.44 -65.19 -25.41
CA ASN A 202 29.00 -65.10 -26.81
C ASN A 202 30.14 -64.70 -27.77
N VAL A 203 30.98 -63.73 -27.38
CA VAL A 203 32.14 -63.32 -28.18
C VAL A 203 33.17 -64.47 -28.29
N ALA A 204 33.40 -65.21 -27.21
CA ALA A 204 34.30 -66.36 -27.24
C ALA A 204 33.76 -67.48 -28.15
N GLU A 205 32.45 -67.77 -28.09
CA GLU A 205 31.81 -68.71 -29.01
C GLU A 205 31.90 -68.25 -30.47
N GLU A 206 31.66 -66.97 -30.78
CA GLU A 206 31.83 -66.44 -32.13
C GLU A 206 33.27 -66.52 -32.62
N GLN A 207 34.27 -66.29 -31.76
CA GLN A 207 35.68 -66.40 -32.13
C GLN A 207 36.09 -67.84 -32.37
N MET A 208 35.65 -68.80 -31.55
CA MET A 208 35.90 -70.22 -31.78
C MET A 208 35.24 -70.71 -33.07
N ASN A 209 33.99 -70.31 -33.34
CA ASN A 209 33.30 -70.65 -34.58
C ASN A 209 33.97 -70.06 -35.83
N LYS A 210 34.61 -68.89 -35.73
CA LYS A 210 35.43 -68.32 -36.82
C LYS A 210 36.77 -69.02 -36.98
N GLN A 211 37.39 -69.45 -35.89
CA GLN A 211 38.64 -70.21 -35.92
C GLN A 211 38.46 -71.62 -36.52
N ASP A 212 37.31 -72.25 -36.26
CA ASP A 212 36.92 -73.52 -36.87
C ASP A 212 36.58 -73.37 -38.37
N GLN A 213 36.14 -72.19 -38.82
CA GLN A 213 35.95 -71.88 -40.25
C GLN A 213 37.30 -71.61 -40.96
N GLU A 214 38.26 -70.94 -40.32
CA GLU A 214 39.60 -70.74 -40.90
C GLU A 214 40.44 -72.04 -40.93
N GLN A 215 40.26 -72.96 -39.96
CA GLN A 215 40.92 -74.28 -40.00
C GLN A 215 40.31 -75.26 -41.02
N GLN A 216 39.11 -75.01 -41.54
CA GLN A 216 38.54 -75.81 -42.63
C GLN A 216 39.03 -75.40 -44.03
N GLU A 217 39.58 -74.18 -44.21
CA GLU A 217 40.17 -73.77 -45.50
C GLU A 217 41.64 -74.20 -45.68
N GLU A 218 42.43 -74.40 -44.61
CA GLU A 218 43.81 -74.93 -44.72
C GLU A 218 43.90 -76.48 -44.75
N GLY A 219 42.80 -77.18 -44.48
CA GLY A 219 42.76 -78.66 -44.46
C GLY A 219 42.50 -79.33 -45.81
N GLN A 220 42.21 -78.57 -46.87
CA GLN A 220 41.71 -79.10 -48.15
C GLN A 220 42.71 -79.05 -49.33
N ASP A 221 44.02 -78.93 -49.06
CA ASP A 221 45.08 -78.93 -50.11
C ASP A 221 46.16 -80.02 -49.91
N SER A 222 45.94 -81.04 -49.07
CA SER A 222 46.95 -82.09 -48.81
C SER A 222 46.45 -83.53 -48.91
N GLY A 223 45.37 -83.77 -49.67
CA GLY A 223 44.73 -85.08 -49.77
C GLY A 223 44.47 -85.64 -51.17
N GLU A 224 45.03 -85.08 -52.25
CA GLU A 224 44.77 -85.56 -53.62
C GLU A 224 46.07 -85.77 -54.40
N SER A 225 46.86 -86.78 -53.98
CA SER A 225 47.89 -87.38 -54.84
C SER A 225 48.29 -88.76 -54.32
N GLU A 226 47.37 -89.72 -54.36
CA GLU A 226 47.66 -91.16 -54.37
C GLU A 226 46.39 -91.95 -54.76
N GLU A 227 46.10 -92.01 -56.07
CA GLU A 227 45.47 -93.14 -56.82
C GLU A 227 44.90 -92.63 -58.16
N GLU A 228 45.75 -92.61 -59.19
CA GLU A 228 45.55 -93.08 -60.59
C GLU A 228 46.60 -92.51 -61.54
#